data_AF-A0A2E7CLW7-F1
#
_entry.id   AF-A0A2E7CLW7-F1
#
_cell.length_a   1.000
_cell.length_b   1.000
_cell.length_c   1.000
_cell.angle_alpha   90.00
_cell.angle_beta   90.00
_cell.angle_gamma   90.00
#
_symmetry.space_group_name_H-M   'P 1'
#
loop_
_entity.id
_entity.type
_entity.pdbx_description
1 polymer ?
#
loop_
_entity_poly.entity_id
_entity_poly.type
_entity_poly.pdbx_seq_one_letter_code
_entity_poly.pdbx_strand_id
1 'polypeptide(L)'
;MGFLSLVPIVLAVVLALWSKRAFFSLLIGIFSAALLIKDWNIWAAILYVVDPLLLDATASKDNIKVILFSMLVSGTVELMRLGGGTRALVAAFAKIATTRPKALIGTWFAGLTVFFDDYANCLIVGSSMQPVTDKSKISREKLAYLVDSTAAPVATLALVSTWIGYEVSLMEKALTAAGSELNAYGFFLEGLPYRFYPILALV
;
A
#
# COMPACT_ATOMS: atom_id res chain seq x y z
N MET A 1 -9.91 -27.91 10.88
CA MET A 1 -9.57 -26.47 10.78
C MET A 1 -10.32 -25.80 9.60
N GLY A 2 -11.64 -25.98 9.52
CA GLY A 2 -12.49 -25.44 8.42
C GLY A 2 -12.80 -23.95 8.63
N PHE A 3 -14.08 -23.60 8.76
CA PHE A 3 -14.55 -22.21 8.96
C PHE A 3 -13.83 -21.45 10.09
N LEU A 4 -13.35 -22.15 11.13
CA LEU A 4 -12.59 -21.56 12.24
C LEU A 4 -11.30 -20.84 11.80
N SER A 5 -10.67 -21.22 10.67
CA SER A 5 -9.46 -20.54 10.18
C SER A 5 -9.72 -19.13 9.65
N LEU A 6 -10.98 -18.79 9.34
CA LEU A 6 -11.38 -17.45 8.91
C LEU A 6 -11.57 -16.49 10.08
N VAL A 7 -11.79 -17.03 11.30
CA VAL A 7 -12.08 -16.22 12.49
C VAL A 7 -11.01 -15.14 12.74
N PRO A 8 -9.69 -15.44 12.69
CA PRO A 8 -8.67 -14.41 12.93
C PRO A 8 -8.71 -13.25 11.94
N ILE A 9 -8.92 -13.57 10.66
CA ILE A 9 -8.95 -12.58 9.58
C ILE A 9 -10.21 -11.72 9.69
N VAL A 10 -11.38 -12.35 9.84
CA VAL A 10 -12.66 -11.65 9.98
C VAL A 10 -12.65 -10.78 11.23
N LEU A 11 -12.15 -11.29 12.35
CA LEU A 11 -12.05 -10.55 13.60
C LEU A 11 -11.14 -9.33 13.44
N ALA A 12 -9.96 -9.49 12.82
CA ALA A 12 -9.05 -8.38 12.56
C ALA A 12 -9.70 -7.30 11.68
N VAL A 13 -10.39 -7.68 10.60
CA VAL A 13 -11.05 -6.74 9.69
C VAL A 13 -12.21 -6.01 10.38
N VAL A 14 -13.10 -6.74 11.05
CA VAL A 14 -14.26 -6.15 11.75
C VAL A 14 -13.80 -5.19 12.83
N LEU A 15 -12.80 -5.59 13.63
CA LEU A 15 -12.24 -4.71 14.65
C LEU A 15 -11.54 -3.50 14.03
N ALA A 16 -10.84 -3.65 12.91
CA ALA A 16 -10.17 -2.53 12.25
C ALA A 16 -11.20 -1.47 11.79
N LEU A 17 -12.32 -1.92 11.23
CA LEU A 17 -13.40 -1.04 10.77
C LEU A 17 -14.16 -0.39 11.95
N TRP A 18 -14.44 -1.15 13.01
CA TRP A 18 -15.19 -0.65 14.17
C TRP A 18 -14.35 0.24 15.07
N SER A 19 -13.15 -0.21 15.46
CA SER A 19 -12.27 0.52 16.39
C SER A 19 -11.54 1.68 15.71
N LYS A 20 -11.48 1.70 14.37
CA LYS A 20 -10.64 2.60 13.57
C LYS A 20 -9.16 2.56 13.99
N ARG A 21 -8.71 1.43 14.58
CA ARG A 21 -7.35 1.21 15.07
C ARG A 21 -6.80 -0.07 14.45
N ALA A 22 -6.18 0.07 13.27
CA ALA A 22 -5.68 -1.07 12.50
C ALA A 22 -4.66 -1.91 13.28
N PHE A 23 -3.69 -1.25 13.94
CA PHE A 23 -2.64 -1.93 14.70
C PHE A 23 -3.19 -2.82 15.83
N PHE A 24 -4.10 -2.28 16.65
CA PHE A 24 -4.73 -3.03 17.74
C PHE A 24 -5.57 -4.21 17.22
N SER A 25 -6.26 -3.99 16.10
CA SER A 25 -7.09 -5.03 15.48
C SER A 25 -6.25 -6.17 14.91
N LEU A 26 -5.09 -5.86 14.33
CA LEU A 26 -4.11 -6.85 13.88
C LEU A 26 -3.55 -7.68 15.03
N LEU A 27 -3.20 -7.05 16.16
CA LEU A 27 -2.73 -7.77 17.34
C LEU A 27 -3.78 -8.77 17.86
N ILE A 28 -5.04 -8.35 17.93
CA ILE A 28 -6.14 -9.26 18.33
C ILE A 28 -6.32 -10.38 17.30
N GLY A 29 -6.23 -10.08 16.01
CA GLY A 29 -6.24 -11.10 14.95
C GLY A 29 -5.14 -12.14 15.14
N ILE A 30 -3.89 -11.71 15.31
CA ILE A 30 -2.74 -12.60 15.55
C ILE A 30 -2.95 -13.44 16.81
N PHE A 31 -3.39 -12.81 17.90
CA PHE A 31 -3.65 -13.52 19.16
C PHE A 31 -4.77 -14.56 19.01
N SER A 32 -5.84 -14.22 18.29
CA SER A 32 -6.92 -15.16 18.01
C SER A 32 -6.47 -16.34 17.15
N ALA A 33 -5.56 -16.13 16.18
CA ALA A 33 -4.94 -17.21 15.44
C ALA A 33 -4.09 -18.11 16.36
N ALA A 34 -3.29 -17.51 17.25
CA ALA A 34 -2.48 -18.25 18.22
C ALA A 34 -3.35 -19.08 19.18
N LEU A 35 -4.50 -18.56 19.63
CA LEU A 35 -5.47 -19.30 20.44
C LEU A 35 -6.00 -20.53 19.72
N LEU A 36 -6.33 -20.42 18.42
CA LEU A 36 -6.79 -21.56 17.64
C LEU A 36 -5.69 -22.62 17.44
N ILE A 37 -4.44 -22.20 17.27
CA ILE A 37 -3.28 -23.10 17.12
C ILE A 37 -2.96 -23.82 18.44
N LYS A 38 -3.23 -23.19 19.59
CA LYS A 38 -2.92 -23.71 20.92
C LYS A 38 -4.14 -24.25 21.67
N ASP A 39 -5.14 -24.73 20.95
CA ASP A 39 -6.34 -25.38 21.51
C ASP A 39 -7.02 -24.55 22.62
N TRP A 40 -7.17 -23.24 22.37
CA TRP A 40 -7.77 -22.25 23.29
C TRP A 40 -7.01 -22.02 24.61
N ASN A 41 -5.77 -22.50 24.73
CA ASN A 41 -4.92 -22.23 25.88
C ASN A 41 -4.33 -20.81 25.79
N ILE A 42 -4.81 -19.91 26.64
CA ILE A 42 -4.40 -18.50 26.69
C ILE A 42 -2.91 -18.34 26.96
N TRP A 43 -2.37 -19.07 27.95
CA TRP A 43 -0.96 -18.94 28.32
C TRP A 43 -0.04 -19.43 27.21
N ALA A 44 -0.37 -20.58 26.61
CA ALA A 44 0.37 -21.11 25.49
C ALA A 44 0.27 -20.21 24.24
N ALA A 45 -0.88 -19.58 24.01
CA ALA A 45 -1.07 -18.64 22.90
C ALA A 45 -0.26 -17.36 23.08
N ILE A 46 -0.21 -16.78 24.28
CA ILE A 46 0.63 -15.61 24.59
C ILE A 46 2.10 -15.95 24.32
N LEU A 47 2.56 -17.10 24.84
CA LEU A 47 3.93 -17.55 24.60
C LEU A 47 4.19 -17.76 23.11
N TYR A 48 3.26 -18.39 22.38
CA TYR A 48 3.37 -18.62 20.94
C TYR A 48 3.46 -17.34 20.10
N VAL A 49 2.72 -16.29 20.48
CA VAL A 49 2.79 -14.99 19.81
C VAL A 49 4.17 -14.37 20.00
N VAL A 50 4.75 -14.46 21.20
CA VAL A 50 6.10 -13.94 21.45
C VAL A 50 7.15 -14.82 20.76
N ASP A 51 7.09 -16.13 21.00
CA ASP A 51 8.02 -17.16 20.53
C ASP A 51 7.23 -18.40 20.08
N PRO A 52 7.24 -18.77 18.78
CA PRO A 52 8.15 -18.27 17.75
C PRO A 52 7.62 -17.10 16.93
N LEU A 53 6.33 -16.74 17.00
CA LEU A 53 5.73 -15.92 15.93
C LEU A 53 6.41 -14.56 15.71
N LEU A 54 6.59 -13.77 16.77
CA LEU A 54 7.28 -12.47 16.69
C LEU A 54 8.80 -12.63 16.59
N LEU A 55 9.40 -13.57 17.32
CA LEU A 55 10.85 -13.79 17.28
C LEU A 55 11.32 -14.24 15.89
N ASP A 56 10.69 -15.24 15.29
CA ASP A 56 11.06 -15.72 13.95
C ASP A 56 10.79 -14.66 12.89
N ALA A 57 9.68 -13.92 13.01
CA ALA A 57 9.37 -12.84 12.08
C ALA A 57 10.43 -11.73 12.13
N THR A 58 10.93 -11.38 13.31
CA THR A 58 11.95 -10.33 13.48
C THR A 58 13.38 -10.81 13.19
N ALA A 59 13.69 -12.07 13.44
CA ALA A 59 14.99 -12.68 13.19
C ALA A 59 15.18 -13.18 11.74
N SER A 60 14.10 -13.29 10.96
CA SER A 60 14.15 -13.72 9.57
C SER A 60 14.99 -12.77 8.72
N LYS A 61 16.08 -13.30 8.15
CA LYS A 61 16.95 -12.55 7.22
C LYS A 61 16.17 -11.92 6.07
N ASP A 62 15.15 -12.61 5.56
CA ASP A 62 14.37 -12.09 4.43
C ASP A 62 13.44 -10.96 4.86
N ASN A 63 12.80 -11.06 6.02
CA ASN A 63 12.03 -9.95 6.56
C ASN A 63 12.92 -8.72 6.85
N ILE A 64 14.13 -8.93 7.37
CA ILE A 64 15.10 -7.85 7.59
C ILE A 64 15.53 -7.19 6.27
N LYS A 65 15.80 -7.98 5.22
CA LYS A 65 16.12 -7.44 3.88
C LYS A 65 14.99 -6.55 3.37
N VAL A 66 13.73 -6.98 3.52
CA VAL A 66 12.55 -6.20 3.11
C VAL A 66 12.45 -4.91 3.90
N ILE A 67 12.61 -4.96 5.23
CA ILE A 67 12.59 -3.77 6.07
C ILE A 67 13.67 -2.77 5.63
N LEU A 68 14.91 -3.24 5.43
CA LEU A 68 16.01 -2.39 4.98
C LEU A 68 15.76 -1.80 3.59
N PHE A 69 15.29 -2.62 2.65
CA PHE A 69 14.94 -2.16 1.30
C PHE A 69 13.84 -1.09 1.35
N SER A 70 12.73 -1.37 2.04
CA SER A 70 11.63 -0.43 2.22
C SER A 70 12.10 0.86 2.88
N MET A 71 12.96 0.80 3.90
CA MET A 71 13.53 2.00 4.53
C MET A 71 14.38 2.83 3.56
N LEU A 72 15.22 2.20 2.73
CA LEU A 72 16.07 2.88 1.75
C LEU A 72 15.25 3.52 0.62
N VAL A 73 14.26 2.81 0.10
CA VAL A 73 13.34 3.33 -0.92
C VAL A 73 12.52 4.49 -0.35
N SER A 74 11.90 4.31 0.82
CA SER A 74 11.13 5.37 1.48
C SER A 74 11.98 6.59 1.83
N GLY A 75 13.24 6.41 2.25
CA GLY A 75 14.18 7.51 2.49
C GLY A 75 14.49 8.29 1.21
N THR A 76 14.73 7.59 0.10
CA THR A 76 14.97 8.21 -1.21
C THR A 76 13.75 8.99 -1.70
N VAL A 77 12.56 8.40 -1.55
CA VAL A 77 11.28 9.03 -1.84
C VAL A 77 11.06 10.30 -1.01
N GLU A 78 11.36 10.25 0.28
CA GLU A 78 11.20 11.40 1.17
C GLU A 78 12.15 12.54 0.79
N LEU A 79 13.40 12.22 0.39
CA LEU A 79 14.33 13.23 -0.15
C LEU A 79 13.79 13.88 -1.43
N MET A 80 13.18 13.11 -2.34
CA MET A 80 12.52 13.66 -3.53
C MET A 80 11.35 14.57 -3.15
N ARG A 81 10.58 14.19 -2.13
CA ARG A 81 9.47 14.99 -1.61
C ARG A 81 9.96 16.31 -1.02
N LEU A 82 11.01 16.27 -0.19
CA LEU A 82 11.62 17.44 0.46
C LEU A 82 12.32 18.37 -0.54
N GLY A 83 12.89 17.82 -1.61
CA GLY A 83 13.50 18.59 -2.70
C GLY A 83 12.54 19.52 -3.45
N GLY A 84 11.22 19.41 -3.22
CA GLY A 84 10.21 20.35 -3.74
C GLY A 84 9.91 20.23 -5.23
N GLY A 85 10.73 19.49 -5.99
CA GLY A 85 10.54 19.25 -7.42
C GLY A 85 9.20 18.61 -7.75
N THR A 86 8.78 17.60 -6.97
CA THR A 86 7.47 16.95 -7.13
C THR A 86 6.32 17.95 -6.93
N ARG A 87 6.41 18.82 -5.91
CA ARG A 87 5.41 19.86 -5.68
C ARG A 87 5.39 20.91 -6.80
N ALA A 88 6.57 21.29 -7.31
CA ALA A 88 6.68 22.22 -8.44
C ALA A 88 6.11 21.63 -9.74
N LEU A 89 6.34 20.34 -10.00
CA LEU A 89 5.80 19.61 -11.15
C LEU A 89 4.26 19.55 -11.08
N VAL A 90 3.71 19.18 -9.92
CA VAL A 90 2.26 19.19 -9.70
C VAL A 90 1.67 20.59 -9.85
N ALA A 91 2.36 21.63 -9.34
CA ALA A 91 1.94 23.02 -9.52
C ALA A 91 2.01 23.49 -10.99
N ALA A 92 2.83 22.88 -11.83
CA ALA A 92 2.85 23.16 -13.27
C ALA A 92 1.56 22.66 -13.95
N PHE A 93 1.07 21.48 -13.58
CA PHE A 93 -0.23 20.97 -14.05
C PHE A 93 -1.39 21.85 -13.59
N ALA A 94 -1.31 22.39 -12.37
CA ALA A 94 -2.30 23.34 -11.86
C ALA A 94 -2.42 24.62 -12.71
N LYS A 95 -1.33 25.10 -13.32
CA LYS A 95 -1.34 26.31 -14.17
C LYS A 95 -2.07 26.12 -15.50
N ILE A 96 -2.00 24.93 -16.09
CA ILE A 96 -2.65 24.62 -17.38
C ILE A 96 -4.10 24.18 -17.22
N ALA A 97 -4.51 23.85 -15.99
CA ALA A 97 -5.84 23.40 -15.61
C ALA A 97 -6.86 24.55 -15.49
N THR A 98 -7.12 25.24 -16.60
CA THR A 98 -7.99 26.44 -16.64
C THR A 98 -9.48 26.13 -16.82
N THR A 99 -9.83 24.93 -17.25
CA THR A 99 -11.21 24.49 -17.46
C THR A 99 -11.48 23.20 -16.71
N ARG A 100 -12.76 22.90 -16.45
CA ARG A 100 -13.16 21.69 -15.72
C ARG A 100 -12.53 20.40 -16.28
N PRO A 101 -12.54 20.12 -17.60
CA PRO A 101 -11.86 18.93 -18.13
C PRO A 101 -10.35 18.96 -17.92
N LYS A 102 -9.70 20.12 -18.12
CA LYS A 102 -8.25 20.27 -17.92
C LYS A 102 -7.85 20.11 -16.45
N ALA A 103 -8.70 20.51 -15.51
CA ALA A 103 -8.49 20.29 -14.08
C ALA A 103 -8.54 18.81 -13.72
N LEU A 104 -9.52 18.06 -14.23
CA LEU A 104 -9.60 16.61 -13.99
C LEU A 104 -8.41 15.87 -14.61
N ILE A 105 -8.08 16.16 -15.88
CA ILE A 105 -6.94 15.57 -16.59
C ILE A 105 -5.62 15.95 -15.91
N GLY A 106 -5.47 17.21 -15.50
CA GLY A 106 -4.30 17.70 -14.78
C GLY A 106 -4.12 17.01 -13.42
N THR A 107 -5.21 16.77 -12.69
CA THR A 107 -5.17 16.02 -11.42
C THR A 107 -4.74 14.58 -11.66
N TRP A 108 -5.28 13.94 -12.70
CA TRP A 108 -4.92 12.57 -13.05
C TRP A 108 -3.43 12.45 -13.41
N PHE A 109 -2.90 13.31 -14.29
CA PHE A 109 -1.47 13.34 -14.62
C PHE A 109 -0.60 13.67 -13.41
N ALA A 110 -1.01 14.62 -12.57
CA ALA A 110 -0.31 14.92 -11.33
C ALA A 110 -0.22 13.67 -10.43
N GLY A 111 -1.30 12.91 -10.30
CA GLY A 111 -1.34 11.60 -9.67
C GLY A 111 -0.33 10.62 -10.24
N LEU A 112 -0.32 10.44 -11.57
CA LEU A 112 0.63 9.55 -12.24
C LEU A 112 2.10 9.93 -12.00
N THR A 113 2.41 11.22 -11.84
CA THR A 113 3.79 11.66 -11.57
C THR A 113 4.29 11.34 -10.17
N VAL A 114 3.38 11.18 -9.20
CA VAL A 114 3.71 10.81 -7.80
C VAL A 114 3.49 9.30 -7.62
N PHE A 115 4.06 8.50 -8.52
CA PHE A 115 3.88 7.04 -8.56
C PHE A 115 4.60 6.29 -7.43
N PHE A 116 5.55 6.93 -6.77
CA PHE A 116 6.49 6.24 -5.89
C PHE A 116 5.94 5.96 -4.49
N ASP A 117 4.93 6.73 -4.04
CA ASP A 117 4.33 6.61 -2.70
C ASP A 117 2.90 7.17 -2.69
N ASP A 118 1.98 6.37 -2.15
CA ASP A 118 0.54 6.66 -2.12
C ASP A 118 0.18 7.79 -1.13
N TYR A 119 0.83 7.86 0.02
CA TYR A 119 0.63 8.95 0.98
C TYR A 119 1.12 10.29 0.44
N ALA A 120 2.33 10.32 -0.13
CA ALA A 120 2.90 11.49 -0.77
C ALA A 120 2.01 11.94 -1.94
N ASN A 121 1.49 11.01 -2.74
CA ASN A 121 0.53 11.30 -3.80
C ASN A 121 -0.70 12.00 -3.24
N CYS A 122 -1.36 11.39 -2.26
CA CYS A 122 -2.56 11.94 -1.62
C CYS A 122 -2.33 13.34 -1.05
N LEU A 123 -1.22 13.56 -0.35
CA LEU A 123 -0.89 14.83 0.27
C LEU A 123 -0.51 15.90 -0.77
N ILE A 124 0.38 15.59 -1.71
CA ILE A 124 0.91 16.57 -2.66
C ILE A 124 -0.13 16.91 -3.71
N VAL A 125 -0.72 15.90 -4.37
CA VAL A 125 -1.70 16.11 -5.44
C VAL A 125 -2.99 16.69 -4.87
N GLY A 126 -3.48 16.14 -3.76
CA GLY A 126 -4.68 16.65 -3.08
C GLY A 126 -4.55 18.13 -2.71
N SER A 127 -3.49 18.51 -1.98
CA SER A 127 -3.30 19.91 -1.56
C SER A 127 -3.02 20.87 -2.72
N SER A 128 -2.31 20.41 -3.77
CA SER A 128 -1.92 21.27 -4.90
C SER A 128 -3.05 21.46 -5.92
N MET A 129 -3.88 20.44 -6.13
CA MET A 129 -4.99 20.48 -7.09
C MET A 129 -6.27 21.03 -6.48
N GLN A 130 -6.43 21.01 -5.15
CA GLN A 130 -7.63 21.53 -4.48
C GLN A 130 -8.01 22.96 -4.91
N PRO A 131 -7.11 23.96 -4.96
CA PRO A 131 -7.49 25.31 -5.39
C PRO A 131 -7.95 25.37 -6.86
N VAL A 132 -7.43 24.48 -7.70
CA VAL A 132 -7.74 24.40 -9.13
C VAL A 132 -9.12 23.77 -9.34
N THR A 133 -9.39 22.67 -8.62
CA THR A 133 -10.68 21.99 -8.67
C THR A 133 -11.79 22.83 -8.06
N ASP A 134 -11.50 23.56 -6.97
CA ASP A 134 -12.44 24.49 -6.34
C ASP A 134 -12.84 25.61 -7.32
N LYS A 135 -11.87 26.23 -8.02
CA LYS A 135 -12.13 27.23 -9.08
C LYS A 135 -12.95 26.68 -10.24
N SER A 136 -12.74 25.41 -10.59
CA SER A 136 -13.46 24.70 -11.66
C SER A 136 -14.80 24.09 -11.21
N LYS A 137 -15.25 24.39 -9.97
CA LYS A 137 -16.48 23.87 -9.36
C LYS A 137 -16.56 22.34 -9.34
N ILE A 138 -15.43 21.67 -9.20
CA ILE A 138 -15.34 20.21 -9.06
C ILE A 138 -15.51 19.87 -7.57
N SER A 139 -16.29 18.84 -7.26
CA SER A 139 -16.56 18.47 -5.87
C SER A 139 -15.32 17.87 -5.19
N ARG A 140 -15.24 17.99 -3.86
CA ARG A 140 -14.11 17.45 -3.08
C ARG A 140 -14.05 15.94 -3.15
N GLU A 141 -15.20 15.28 -3.25
CA GLU A 141 -15.33 13.83 -3.43
C GLU A 141 -14.76 13.38 -4.76
N LYS A 142 -14.98 14.15 -5.84
CA LYS A 142 -14.42 13.82 -7.16
C LYS A 142 -12.89 14.01 -7.19
N LEU A 143 -12.37 15.04 -6.52
CA LEU A 143 -10.93 15.21 -6.33
C LEU A 143 -10.35 14.04 -5.51
N ALA A 144 -10.96 13.72 -4.37
CA ALA A 144 -10.53 12.63 -3.50
C ALA A 144 -10.51 11.30 -4.25
N TYR A 145 -11.55 11.02 -5.04
CA TYR A 145 -11.61 9.83 -5.90
C TYR A 145 -10.45 9.78 -6.90
N LEU A 146 -10.17 10.88 -7.61
CA LEU A 146 -9.07 10.91 -8.58
C LEU A 146 -7.72 10.70 -7.90
N VAL A 147 -7.48 11.40 -6.80
CA VAL A 147 -6.24 11.32 -6.05
C VAL A 147 -6.02 9.89 -5.54
N ASP A 148 -7.03 9.28 -4.90
CA ASP A 148 -6.99 7.90 -4.41
C ASP A 148 -6.78 6.88 -5.54
N SER A 149 -7.52 7.04 -6.64
CA SER A 149 -7.39 6.18 -7.84
C SER A 149 -6.03 6.30 -8.53
N THR A 150 -5.28 7.39 -8.29
CA THR A 150 -3.92 7.56 -8.81
C THR A 150 -2.83 7.33 -7.77
N ALA A 151 -3.18 7.08 -6.51
CA ALA A 151 -2.22 6.85 -5.44
C ALA A 151 -1.81 5.37 -5.41
N ALA A 152 -2.60 4.52 -4.75
CA ALA A 152 -2.28 3.10 -4.62
C ALA A 152 -2.22 2.36 -5.98
N PRO A 153 -3.14 2.58 -6.94
CA PRO A 153 -3.06 1.95 -8.26
C PRO A 153 -1.74 2.19 -8.99
N VAL A 154 -1.27 3.44 -9.05
CA VAL A 154 -0.03 3.77 -9.74
C VAL A 154 1.17 3.20 -8.98
N ALA A 155 1.18 3.28 -7.64
CA ALA A 155 2.24 2.72 -6.82
C ALA A 155 2.41 1.22 -6.98
N THR A 156 1.32 0.48 -7.21
CA THR A 156 1.37 -0.96 -7.50
C THR A 156 1.76 -1.28 -8.95
N LEU A 157 1.54 -0.38 -9.92
CA LEU A 157 1.95 -0.60 -11.32
C LEU A 157 3.37 -0.12 -11.62
N ALA A 158 3.90 0.79 -10.80
CA ALA A 158 5.24 1.32 -10.97
C ALA A 158 6.31 0.23 -10.84
N LEU A 159 7.44 0.42 -11.54
CA LEU A 159 8.61 -0.46 -11.44
C LEU A 159 9.45 -0.19 -10.19
N VAL A 160 9.29 1.00 -9.60
CA VAL A 160 9.92 1.45 -8.35
C VAL A 160 8.88 2.22 -7.52
N SER A 161 8.55 1.71 -6.32
CA SER A 161 7.66 2.36 -5.36
C SER A 161 7.90 1.82 -3.94
N THR A 162 7.27 2.44 -2.94
CA THR A 162 7.31 1.99 -1.54
C THR A 162 6.71 0.60 -1.31
N TRP A 163 5.89 0.09 -2.23
CA TRP A 163 5.19 -1.20 -2.12
C TRP A 163 5.95 -2.39 -2.71
N ILE A 164 6.82 -2.16 -3.70
CA ILE A 164 7.40 -3.26 -4.52
C ILE A 164 8.24 -4.23 -3.70
N GLY A 165 9.02 -3.75 -2.74
CA GLY A 165 9.84 -4.63 -1.90
C GLY A 165 9.01 -5.61 -1.10
N TYR A 166 7.87 -5.15 -0.59
CA TYR A 166 6.92 -6.00 0.11
C TYR A 166 6.24 -6.99 -0.85
N GLU A 167 5.71 -6.52 -1.98
CA GLU A 167 5.02 -7.37 -2.96
C GLU A 167 5.93 -8.48 -3.51
N VAL A 168 7.14 -8.12 -3.94
CA VAL A 168 8.13 -9.07 -4.48
C VAL A 168 8.51 -10.10 -3.41
N SER A 169 8.64 -9.69 -2.14
CA SER A 169 8.93 -10.63 -1.05
C SER A 169 7.79 -11.62 -0.77
N LEU A 170 6.54 -11.17 -0.91
CA LEU A 170 5.38 -12.05 -0.77
C LEU A 170 5.31 -13.03 -1.94
N MET A 171 5.58 -12.55 -3.16
CA MET A 171 5.67 -13.40 -4.35
C MET A 171 6.78 -14.44 -4.22
N GLU A 172 7.98 -14.05 -3.75
CA GLU A 172 9.09 -14.97 -3.50
C GLU A 172 8.70 -16.09 -2.52
N LYS A 173 8.04 -15.73 -1.41
CA LYS A 173 7.54 -16.71 -0.44
C LYS A 173 6.51 -17.66 -1.05
N ALA A 174 5.57 -17.14 -1.85
CA ALA A 174 4.55 -17.94 -2.52
C ALA A 174 5.14 -18.88 -3.58
N LEU A 175 6.09 -18.40 -4.38
CA LEU A 175 6.79 -19.20 -5.40
C LEU A 175 7.62 -20.31 -4.76
N THR A 176 8.35 -19.99 -3.68
CA THR A 176 9.13 -20.98 -2.91
C THR A 176 8.23 -22.06 -2.33
N ALA A 177 7.09 -21.68 -1.74
CA ALA A 177 6.11 -22.62 -1.20
C ALA A 177 5.48 -23.51 -2.28
N ALA A 178 5.38 -23.02 -3.53
CA ALA A 178 4.93 -23.77 -4.69
C ALA A 178 6.03 -24.62 -5.35
N GLY A 179 7.27 -24.59 -4.86
CA GLY A 179 8.42 -25.29 -5.46
C GLY A 179 8.88 -24.69 -6.81
N SER A 180 8.55 -23.42 -7.06
CA SER A 180 8.93 -22.72 -8.29
C SER A 180 10.27 -22.00 -8.10
N GLU A 181 11.14 -22.10 -9.11
CA GLU A 181 12.43 -21.37 -9.17
C GLU A 181 12.33 -20.04 -9.94
N LEU A 182 11.11 -19.58 -10.22
CA LEU A 182 10.90 -18.30 -10.91
C LEU A 182 11.46 -17.14 -10.09
N ASN A 183 12.11 -16.20 -10.78
CA ASN A 183 12.54 -14.96 -10.17
C ASN A 183 11.30 -14.13 -9.77
N ALA A 184 11.19 -13.79 -8.49
CA ALA A 184 10.02 -13.07 -7.96
C ALA A 184 9.80 -11.68 -8.60
N TYR A 185 10.87 -10.98 -8.98
CA TYR A 185 10.74 -9.71 -9.70
C TYR A 185 10.30 -9.92 -11.16
N GLY A 186 10.82 -10.96 -11.83
CA GLY A 186 10.34 -11.37 -13.15
C GLY A 186 8.85 -11.73 -13.13
N PHE A 187 8.44 -12.51 -12.13
CA PHE A 187 7.03 -12.87 -11.90
C PHE A 187 6.16 -11.63 -11.64
N PHE A 188 6.66 -10.65 -10.87
CA PHE A 188 6.00 -9.36 -10.70
C PHE A 188 5.76 -8.65 -12.04
N LEU A 189 6.77 -8.61 -12.93
CA LEU A 189 6.67 -7.95 -14.24
C LEU A 189 5.67 -8.65 -15.15
N GLU A 190 5.70 -9.99 -15.20
CA GLU A 190 4.74 -10.80 -15.95
C GLU A 190 3.31 -10.69 -15.40
N GLY A 191 3.18 -10.40 -14.09
CA GLY A 191 1.92 -10.18 -13.41
C GLY A 191 1.28 -8.82 -13.69
N LEU A 192 2.03 -7.82 -14.17
CA LEU A 192 1.53 -6.45 -14.38
C LEU A 192 0.26 -6.39 -15.25
N PRO A 193 0.15 -7.10 -16.39
CA PRO A 193 -1.07 -7.08 -17.21
C PRO A 193 -2.31 -7.64 -16.52
N TYR A 194 -2.13 -8.46 -15.47
CA TYR A 194 -3.21 -9.10 -14.72
C TYR A 194 -3.67 -8.27 -13.51
N ARG A 195 -3.10 -7.08 -13.27
CA ARG A 195 -3.51 -6.16 -12.22
C ARG A 195 -4.76 -5.38 -12.64
N PHE A 196 -5.89 -6.08 -12.74
CA PHE A 196 -7.15 -5.52 -13.23
C PHE A 196 -7.62 -4.30 -12.45
N TYR A 197 -7.57 -4.33 -11.11
CA TYR A 197 -8.02 -3.20 -10.31
C TYR A 197 -7.19 -1.93 -10.56
N PRO A 198 -5.85 -1.96 -10.45
CA PRO A 198 -5.04 -0.78 -10.76
C PRO A 198 -5.21 -0.27 -12.19
N ILE A 199 -5.31 -1.17 -13.17
CA ILE A 199 -5.50 -0.79 -14.58
C ILE A 199 -6.86 -0.12 -14.79
N LEU A 200 -7.94 -0.73 -14.29
CA LEU A 200 -9.30 -0.22 -14.45
C LEU A 200 -9.55 1.07 -13.65
N ALA A 201 -8.82 1.29 -12.55
CA ALA A 201 -8.91 2.53 -11.79
C ALA A 201 -8.31 3.74 -12.54
N LEU A 202 -7.38 3.49 -13.47
CA LEU A 202 -6.66 4.53 -14.21
C LEU A 202 -7.26 4.86 -15.59
N VAL A 203 -8.14 4.02 -16.12
CA VAL A 203 -8.82 4.17 -17.43
C VAL A 203 -10.21 4.75 -17.26
#